data_AF-A0A139H5A6-F1
#
_entry.id   AF-A0A139H5A6-F1
#
_cell.length_a   1.000
_cell.length_b   1.000
_cell.length_c   1.000
_cell.angle_alpha   90.00
_cell.angle_beta   90.00
_cell.angle_gamma   90.00
#
_symmetry.space_group_name_H-M   'P 1'
#
loop_
_entity.id
_entity.type
_entity.pdbx_description
1 polymer ?
#
loop_
_entity_poly.entity_id
_entity_poly.type
_entity_poly.pdbx_seq_one_letter_code
_entity_poly.pdbx_strand_id
1 'polypeptide(L)'
;MPAPLPGPADADAARILKILDAKNIPSAHHIQPSVLAELYAKYGDEQPGKGLVASMTQFWNRLNKAGPVSTDTGIVDTLGRHDYIKECVWYYETYHEHDYTSSSIPSSTSTSTSTTSTSTSGSTSSSFSRRSELQSWLWPAIQRSKPASSIEGGTREIEDLFAELGYQSSKIQDLESTIRELRRQNLQQARTIKNYSEQQETDKNKLQELVSRNRELRQQNLEQARTAKTDKKETVALKQRVSELGLRSGELSREVAGLQRERDQTVSRLRNKQVKEENKTAILRGYSELGHKARRACAHRLLVTVEEPVLNALRALTETDVLTAVQAFESAAAAVLEGAEDSLHVGGKTL
;
A
#
# COMPACT_ATOMS: atom_id res chain seq x y z
N MET A 1 -33.36 1.77 -59.29
CA MET A 1 -32.65 2.72 -58.42
C MET A 1 -32.86 2.26 -56.98
N PRO A 2 -31.89 1.59 -56.33
CA PRO A 2 -32.01 1.23 -54.93
C PRO A 2 -32.05 2.52 -54.09
N ALA A 3 -33.01 2.60 -53.16
CA ALA A 3 -33.14 3.73 -52.25
C ALA A 3 -31.83 3.94 -51.45
N PRO A 4 -31.43 5.18 -51.18
CA PRO A 4 -30.24 5.44 -50.36
C PRO A 4 -30.42 4.79 -49.00
N LEU A 5 -29.38 4.12 -48.52
CA LEU A 5 -29.36 3.49 -47.21
C LEU A 5 -29.67 4.56 -46.14
N PRO A 6 -30.60 4.28 -45.20
CA PRO A 6 -30.95 5.23 -44.15
C PRO A 6 -29.70 5.57 -43.33
N GLY A 7 -29.50 6.85 -43.03
CA GLY A 7 -28.41 7.28 -42.16
C GLY A 7 -28.54 6.64 -40.76
N PRO A 8 -27.48 6.67 -39.92
CA PRO A 8 -27.53 6.10 -38.57
C PRO A 8 -28.70 6.65 -37.75
N ALA A 9 -29.02 7.95 -37.89
CA ALA A 9 -30.15 8.60 -37.24
C ALA A 9 -31.54 8.10 -37.71
N ASP A 10 -31.68 7.64 -38.96
CA ASP A 10 -32.94 7.13 -39.50
C ASP A 10 -33.16 5.66 -39.09
N ALA A 11 -32.07 4.91 -38.88
CA ALA A 11 -32.13 3.55 -38.36
C ALA A 11 -32.61 3.50 -36.90
N ASP A 12 -32.25 4.50 -36.09
CA ASP A 12 -32.69 4.62 -34.70
C ASP A 12 -34.16 5.06 -34.60
N ALA A 13 -34.61 5.97 -35.46
CA ALA A 13 -36.03 6.33 -35.56
C ALA A 13 -36.90 5.09 -35.88
N ALA A 14 -36.47 4.23 -36.82
CA ALA A 14 -37.18 2.99 -37.15
C ALA A 14 -37.24 1.99 -35.97
N ARG A 15 -36.20 1.94 -35.13
CA ARG A 15 -36.18 1.12 -33.91
C ARG A 15 -37.13 1.66 -32.85
N ILE A 16 -37.16 2.97 -32.66
CA ILE A 16 -38.06 3.63 -31.71
C ILE A 16 -39.52 3.42 -32.12
N LEU A 17 -39.85 3.52 -33.41
CA LEU A 17 -41.20 3.26 -33.90
C LEU A 17 -41.69 1.83 -33.61
N LYS A 18 -40.82 0.82 -33.69
CA LYS A 18 -41.16 -0.55 -33.27
C LYS A 18 -41.46 -0.67 -31.78
N ILE A 19 -40.75 0.11 -30.94
CA ILE A 19 -40.99 0.15 -29.50
C ILE A 19 -42.34 0.83 -29.20
N LEU A 20 -42.66 1.88 -29.95
CA LEU A 20 -43.94 2.60 -29.83
C LEU A 20 -45.12 1.72 -30.27
N ASP A 21 -44.98 0.99 -31.38
CA ASP A 21 -45.97 0.03 -31.86
C ASP A 21 -46.21 -1.09 -30.84
N ALA A 22 -45.15 -1.65 -30.24
CA ALA A 22 -45.25 -2.63 -29.17
C ALA A 22 -45.95 -2.09 -27.89
N LYS A 23 -45.94 -0.77 -27.68
CA LYS A 23 -46.64 -0.09 -26.58
C LYS A 23 -48.05 0.41 -26.99
N ASN A 24 -48.55 0.05 -28.18
CA ASN A 24 -49.81 0.54 -28.75
C ASN A 24 -49.90 2.07 -28.83
N ILE A 25 -48.79 2.76 -29.08
CA ILE A 25 -48.76 4.22 -29.23
C ILE A 25 -48.89 4.55 -30.73
N PRO A 26 -50.03 5.11 -31.18
CA PRO A 26 -50.36 5.18 -32.60
C PRO A 26 -49.58 6.25 -33.36
N SER A 27 -49.05 7.28 -32.70
CA SER A 27 -48.25 8.34 -33.35
C SER A 27 -47.41 9.12 -32.35
N ALA A 28 -46.43 9.89 -32.84
CA ALA A 28 -45.58 10.78 -32.04
C ALA A 28 -46.37 11.82 -31.23
N HIS A 29 -47.59 12.17 -31.68
CA HIS A 29 -48.51 13.05 -30.96
C HIS A 29 -49.11 12.44 -29.69
N HIS A 30 -49.02 11.12 -29.53
CA HIS A 30 -49.59 10.36 -28.40
C HIS A 30 -48.52 9.87 -27.41
N ILE A 31 -47.25 10.20 -27.64
CA ILE A 31 -46.17 9.83 -26.73
C ILE A 31 -46.29 10.68 -25.46
N GLN A 32 -46.38 10.05 -24.29
CA GLN A 32 -46.37 10.77 -23.02
C GLN A 32 -45.01 11.47 -22.79
N PRO A 33 -44.97 12.64 -22.13
CA PRO A 33 -43.72 13.37 -21.89
C PRO A 33 -42.61 12.55 -21.22
N SER A 34 -42.97 11.70 -20.26
CA SER A 34 -42.06 10.78 -19.58
C SER A 34 -41.46 9.73 -20.52
N VAL A 35 -42.26 9.17 -21.44
CA VAL A 35 -41.82 8.18 -22.42
C VAL A 35 -40.92 8.83 -23.47
N LEU A 36 -41.22 10.07 -23.88
CA LEU A 36 -40.34 10.79 -24.80
C LEU A 36 -38.98 11.08 -24.16
N ALA A 37 -38.96 11.47 -22.88
CA ALA A 37 -37.74 11.69 -22.12
C ALA A 37 -36.88 10.42 -22.01
N GLU A 38 -37.50 9.27 -21.70
CA GLU A 38 -36.82 7.97 -21.65
C GLU A 38 -36.22 7.58 -23.02
N LEU A 39 -37.00 7.78 -24.09
CA LEU A 39 -36.55 7.50 -25.45
C LEU A 39 -35.41 8.43 -25.88
N TYR A 40 -35.46 9.69 -25.49
CA TYR A 40 -34.40 10.66 -25.74
C TYR A 40 -33.13 10.31 -24.96
N ALA A 41 -33.22 9.85 -23.71
CA ALA A 41 -32.06 9.39 -22.95
C ALA A 41 -31.34 8.19 -23.58
N LYS A 42 -32.09 7.33 -24.28
CA LYS A 42 -31.56 6.10 -24.84
C LYS A 42 -31.12 6.22 -26.30
N TYR A 43 -31.75 7.09 -27.07
CA TYR A 43 -31.58 7.19 -28.52
C TYR A 43 -31.44 8.63 -29.03
N GLY A 44 -31.43 9.63 -28.15
CA GLY A 44 -31.21 11.02 -28.52
C GLY A 44 -29.76 11.26 -28.91
N ASP A 45 -29.55 11.92 -30.05
CA ASP A 45 -28.25 12.46 -30.42
C ASP A 45 -28.03 13.79 -29.70
N GLU A 46 -27.07 13.85 -28.77
CA GLU A 46 -26.59 15.13 -28.24
C GLU A 46 -25.85 15.88 -29.35
N GLN A 47 -26.44 16.98 -29.84
CA GLN A 47 -25.73 17.88 -30.75
C GLN A 47 -24.92 18.88 -29.92
N PRO A 48 -23.57 18.83 -29.97
CA PRO A 48 -22.74 19.78 -29.23
C PRO A 48 -23.07 21.21 -29.67
N GLY A 49 -23.46 22.05 -28.72
CA GLY A 49 -23.77 23.47 -28.94
C GLY A 49 -25.25 23.83 -29.16
N LYS A 50 -26.18 22.86 -29.14
CA LYS A 50 -27.63 23.14 -29.12
C LYS A 50 -28.20 22.86 -27.73
N GLY A 51 -28.95 23.81 -27.16
CA GLY A 51 -29.60 23.62 -25.86
C GLY A 51 -30.59 22.44 -25.88
N LEU A 52 -30.77 21.80 -24.72
CA LEU A 52 -31.58 20.59 -24.54
C LEU A 52 -32.98 20.69 -25.13
N VAL A 53 -33.66 21.83 -24.95
CA VAL A 53 -34.98 22.11 -25.55
C VAL A 53 -34.95 22.00 -27.08
N ALA A 54 -33.92 22.54 -27.72
CA ALA A 54 -33.79 22.50 -29.18
C ALA A 54 -33.45 21.09 -29.69
N SER A 55 -32.68 20.33 -28.91
CA SER A 55 -32.34 18.93 -29.22
C SER A 55 -33.56 18.02 -29.08
N MET A 56 -34.28 18.12 -27.97
CA MET A 56 -35.53 17.39 -27.71
C MET A 56 -36.60 17.72 -28.76
N THR A 57 -36.70 18.99 -29.17
CA THR A 57 -37.61 19.40 -30.25
C THR A 57 -37.25 18.75 -31.58
N GLN A 58 -35.96 18.65 -31.91
CA GLN A 58 -35.50 17.99 -33.14
C GLN A 58 -35.72 16.49 -33.10
N PHE A 59 -35.48 15.86 -31.95
CA PHE A 59 -35.75 14.44 -31.73
C PHE A 59 -37.24 14.12 -31.93
N TRP A 60 -38.14 14.89 -31.30
CA TRP A 60 -39.57 14.75 -31.52
C TRP A 60 -39.97 14.95 -32.99
N ASN A 61 -39.41 15.96 -33.68
CA ASN A 61 -39.67 16.17 -35.10
C ASN A 61 -39.25 14.98 -35.98
N ARG A 62 -38.13 14.33 -35.65
CA ARG A 62 -37.66 13.13 -36.37
C ARG A 62 -38.66 11.99 -36.19
N LEU A 63 -39.10 11.75 -34.97
CA LEU A 63 -40.12 10.74 -34.67
C LEU A 63 -41.46 11.04 -35.36
N ASN A 64 -41.88 12.30 -35.37
CA ASN A 64 -43.11 12.71 -36.03
C ASN A 64 -43.03 12.54 -37.56
N LYS A 65 -41.86 12.81 -38.16
CA LYS A 65 -41.65 12.66 -39.60
C LYS A 65 -41.52 11.19 -40.03
N ALA A 66 -40.94 10.34 -39.18
CA ALA A 66 -40.75 8.92 -39.46
C ALA A 66 -41.98 8.07 -39.11
N GLY A 67 -42.81 8.53 -38.16
CA GLY A 67 -44.00 7.84 -37.71
C GLY A 67 -45.22 8.00 -38.62
N PRO A 68 -46.27 7.21 -38.40
CA PRO A 68 -47.54 7.37 -39.11
C PRO A 68 -48.15 8.75 -38.85
N VAL A 69 -48.67 9.36 -39.92
CA VAL A 69 -49.36 10.66 -39.88
C VAL A 69 -50.58 10.53 -38.97
N SER A 70 -50.65 11.33 -37.91
CA SER A 70 -51.81 11.33 -37.01
C SER A 70 -52.99 12.05 -37.64
N THR A 71 -54.15 11.39 -37.69
CA THR A 71 -55.45 12.03 -37.96
C THR A 71 -56.17 12.47 -36.68
N ASP A 72 -55.68 12.05 -35.50
CA ASP A 72 -56.35 12.21 -34.20
C ASP A 72 -55.63 13.22 -33.31
N THR A 73 -56.39 14.00 -32.54
CA THR A 73 -55.88 14.97 -31.54
C THR A 73 -55.15 14.24 -30.41
N GLY A 74 -53.83 14.44 -30.31
CA GLY A 74 -52.98 13.80 -29.31
C GLY A 74 -52.65 14.68 -28.11
N ILE A 75 -51.80 14.16 -27.22
CA ILE A 75 -51.29 14.85 -26.02
C ILE A 75 -50.61 16.18 -26.40
N VAL A 76 -49.87 16.18 -27.50
CA VAL A 76 -49.18 17.38 -28.02
C VAL A 76 -50.18 18.48 -28.41
N ASP A 77 -51.37 18.11 -28.90
CA ASP A 77 -52.40 19.06 -29.31
C ASP A 77 -53.16 19.62 -28.10
N THR A 78 -53.32 18.82 -27.04
CA THR A 78 -53.93 19.27 -25.77
C THR A 78 -53.06 20.21 -24.96
N LEU A 79 -51.75 19.96 -24.91
CA LEU A 79 -50.79 20.76 -24.13
C LEU A 79 -50.21 21.93 -24.92
N GLY A 80 -50.26 21.85 -26.25
CA GLY A 80 -49.48 22.73 -27.11
C GLY A 80 -48.01 22.27 -27.17
N ARG A 81 -47.46 22.24 -28.39
CA ARG A 81 -46.12 21.71 -28.66
C ARG A 81 -45.02 22.27 -27.75
N HIS A 82 -45.06 23.57 -27.45
CA HIS A 82 -44.04 24.22 -26.65
C HIS A 82 -44.05 23.75 -25.19
N ASP A 83 -45.23 23.64 -24.58
CA ASP A 83 -45.36 23.23 -23.18
C ASP A 83 -45.18 21.72 -23.03
N TYR A 84 -45.59 20.94 -24.02
CA TYR A 84 -45.25 19.52 -24.13
C TYR A 84 -43.72 19.28 -24.12
N ILE A 85 -42.95 20.00 -24.93
CA ILE A 85 -41.49 19.85 -24.96
C ILE A 85 -40.85 20.28 -23.63
N LYS A 86 -41.36 21.35 -23.00
CA LYS A 86 -40.88 21.76 -21.66
C LYS A 86 -41.10 20.68 -20.62
N GLU A 87 -42.25 20.02 -20.64
CA GLU A 87 -42.55 18.93 -19.73
C GLU A 87 -41.65 17.71 -19.99
N CYS A 88 -41.38 17.38 -21.25
CA CYS A 88 -40.43 16.32 -21.61
C CYS A 88 -39.02 16.62 -21.11
N VAL A 89 -38.56 17.88 -21.24
CA VAL A 89 -37.27 18.32 -20.72
C VAL A 89 -37.23 18.23 -19.21
N TRP A 90 -38.28 18.64 -18.51
CA TRP A 90 -38.38 18.50 -17.06
C TRP A 90 -38.27 17.04 -16.61
N TYR A 91 -38.98 16.10 -17.28
CA TYR A 91 -38.84 14.67 -16.99
C TYR A 91 -37.43 14.14 -17.29
N TYR A 92 -36.79 14.62 -18.35
CA TYR A 92 -35.42 14.23 -18.69
C TYR A 92 -34.42 14.69 -17.62
N GLU A 93 -34.45 15.97 -17.26
CA GLU A 93 -33.58 16.55 -16.23
C GLU A 93 -33.82 15.93 -14.85
N THR A 94 -35.07 15.58 -14.53
CA THR A 94 -35.45 15.03 -13.22
C THR A 94 -35.05 13.57 -13.04
N TYR A 95 -35.12 12.75 -14.11
CA TYR A 95 -34.99 11.29 -13.98
C TYR A 95 -33.82 10.67 -14.75
N HIS A 96 -33.21 11.41 -15.68
CA HIS A 96 -32.17 10.88 -16.56
C HIS A 96 -30.85 11.67 -16.53
N GLU A 97 -30.86 12.96 -16.18
CA GLU A 97 -29.63 13.70 -15.85
C GLU A 97 -29.18 13.46 -14.40
N HIS A 98 -28.67 12.26 -14.11
CA HIS A 98 -27.92 12.01 -12.86
C HIS A 98 -26.42 11.75 -13.04
N ASP A 99 -25.96 11.69 -14.28
CA ASP A 99 -24.54 11.68 -14.61
C ASP A 99 -24.41 12.40 -15.95
N TYR A 100 -23.98 13.67 -15.97
CA TYR A 100 -23.15 14.25 -17.03
C TYR A 100 -22.91 15.75 -16.74
N THR A 101 -21.71 16.03 -16.21
CA THR A 101 -20.95 17.30 -16.33
C THR A 101 -21.41 18.56 -15.58
N SER A 102 -20.74 18.79 -14.45
CA SER A 102 -19.91 20.00 -14.25
C SER A 102 -19.40 20.58 -15.58
N SER A 103 -19.57 21.89 -15.77
CA SER A 103 -19.24 22.73 -16.94
C SER A 103 -20.33 22.76 -18.02
N SER A 104 -21.18 23.78 -18.08
CA SER A 104 -20.75 25.12 -18.49
C SER A 104 -21.77 26.18 -18.07
N ILE A 105 -21.49 26.92 -17.00
CA ILE A 105 -21.89 28.32 -16.89
C ILE A 105 -20.60 29.10 -16.61
N PRO A 106 -20.15 29.98 -17.52
CA PRO A 106 -19.06 30.89 -17.21
C PRO A 106 -19.59 31.94 -16.22
N SER A 107 -18.94 32.00 -15.06
CA SER A 107 -19.02 33.12 -14.14
C SER A 107 -18.60 34.40 -14.87
N SER A 108 -19.50 35.38 -14.96
CA SER A 108 -19.25 36.84 -14.86
C SER A 108 -20.49 37.59 -15.35
N THR A 109 -21.12 38.37 -14.48
CA THR A 109 -21.15 39.84 -14.60
C THR A 109 -21.82 40.39 -13.34
N SER A 110 -21.01 40.90 -12.42
CA SER A 110 -21.43 41.89 -11.45
C SER A 110 -21.82 43.15 -12.22
N THR A 111 -23.07 43.55 -12.16
CA THR A 111 -23.46 44.95 -12.44
C THR A 111 -24.45 45.37 -11.39
N SER A 112 -23.97 46.23 -10.51
CA SER A 112 -24.72 46.97 -9.52
C SER A 112 -25.86 47.75 -10.17
N THR A 113 -27.03 47.77 -9.55
CA THR A 113 -27.86 48.98 -9.58
C THR A 113 -28.76 49.01 -8.35
N SER A 114 -28.40 49.93 -7.46
CA SER A 114 -29.23 50.47 -6.40
C SER A 114 -30.51 51.04 -7.01
N THR A 115 -31.67 50.63 -6.49
CA THR A 115 -32.91 51.42 -6.42
C THR A 115 -33.74 50.72 -5.33
N THR A 116 -33.84 51.28 -4.13
CA THR A 116 -34.92 52.22 -3.76
C THR A 116 -36.22 51.86 -4.47
N SER A 117 -37.20 51.29 -3.76
CA SER A 117 -38.54 51.89 -3.62
C SER A 117 -39.52 50.92 -2.94
N THR A 118 -40.24 51.49 -1.96
CA THR A 118 -41.63 51.19 -1.57
C THR A 118 -41.94 49.80 -1.01
N SER A 119 -41.93 49.77 0.33
CA SER A 119 -43.06 49.27 1.09
C SER A 119 -44.36 49.97 0.64
N THR A 120 -45.11 49.33 -0.26
CA THR A 120 -46.52 49.62 -0.50
C THR A 120 -47.37 48.72 0.39
N SER A 121 -47.58 49.19 1.62
CA SER A 121 -48.84 48.98 2.32
C SER A 121 -49.96 49.57 1.46
N GLY A 122 -50.69 48.73 0.74
CA GLY A 122 -51.67 49.20 -0.23
C GLY A 122 -52.39 48.07 -0.93
N SER A 123 -53.16 47.31 -0.18
CA SER A 123 -54.25 46.49 -0.74
C SER A 123 -55.46 46.64 0.16
N THR A 124 -56.05 47.83 0.04
CA THR A 124 -57.49 48.05 -0.07
C THR A 124 -58.37 46.95 0.53
N SER A 125 -58.53 47.03 1.85
CA SER A 125 -59.79 46.70 2.51
C SER A 125 -60.87 47.68 2.03
N SER A 126 -61.43 47.45 0.85
CA SER A 126 -62.56 48.23 0.34
C SER A 126 -63.49 47.34 -0.47
N SER A 127 -64.06 46.33 0.18
CA SER A 127 -65.08 45.47 -0.43
C SER A 127 -66.36 45.37 0.39
N PHE A 128 -66.46 46.09 1.52
CA PHE A 128 -67.63 46.00 2.40
C PHE A 128 -68.48 47.27 2.53
N SER A 129 -68.13 48.37 1.85
CA SER A 129 -68.91 49.62 1.92
C SER A 129 -69.80 49.92 0.69
N ARG A 130 -69.71 49.13 -0.39
CA ARG A 130 -70.62 49.28 -1.55
C ARG A 130 -71.95 48.55 -1.41
N ARG A 131 -72.13 47.75 -0.35
CA ARG A 131 -73.37 46.99 -0.11
C ARG A 131 -74.51 47.87 0.41
N SER A 132 -74.19 48.90 1.19
CA SER A 132 -75.18 49.80 1.78
C SER A 132 -75.69 50.86 0.80
N GLU A 133 -74.91 51.21 -0.23
CA GLU A 133 -75.32 52.21 -1.24
C GLU A 133 -76.24 51.64 -2.32
N LEU A 134 -76.11 50.35 -2.65
CA LEU A 134 -77.03 49.70 -3.61
C LEU A 134 -78.38 49.35 -3.00
N GLN A 135 -78.45 49.07 -1.68
CA GLN A 135 -79.72 48.82 -1.02
C GLN A 135 -80.56 50.09 -0.82
N SER A 136 -79.95 51.27 -0.67
CA SER A 136 -80.68 52.51 -0.37
C SER A 136 -81.45 53.09 -1.57
N TRP A 137 -81.03 52.80 -2.81
CA TRP A 137 -81.71 53.30 -4.03
C TRP A 137 -82.65 52.28 -4.67
N LEU A 138 -82.43 50.99 -4.47
CA LEU A 138 -83.25 49.94 -5.10
C LEU A 138 -84.56 49.66 -4.33
N TRP A 139 -84.53 49.75 -3.00
CA TRP A 139 -85.63 49.37 -2.12
C TRP A 139 -86.91 50.21 -2.32
N PRO A 140 -86.85 51.53 -2.53
CA PRO A 140 -88.06 52.34 -2.78
C PRO A 140 -88.64 52.18 -4.19
N ALA A 141 -87.82 51.76 -5.17
CA ALA A 141 -88.21 51.68 -6.58
C ALA A 141 -89.04 50.42 -6.89
N ILE A 142 -88.74 49.31 -6.22
CA ILE A 142 -89.43 48.02 -6.43
C ILE A 142 -90.86 48.04 -5.85
N GLN A 143 -91.10 48.83 -4.79
CA GLN A 143 -92.43 48.88 -4.14
C GLN A 143 -93.51 49.64 -4.91
N ARG A 144 -93.17 50.37 -6.00
CA ARG A 144 -94.13 51.24 -6.71
C ARG A 144 -94.86 50.60 -7.89
N SER A 145 -94.56 49.36 -8.27
CA SER A 145 -95.20 48.74 -9.43
C SER A 145 -95.28 47.21 -9.34
N LYS A 146 -96.38 46.68 -8.76
CA LYS A 146 -96.98 45.31 -8.87
C LYS A 146 -97.47 44.78 -7.49
N PRO A 147 -98.42 43.82 -7.44
CA PRO A 147 -99.03 43.35 -6.19
C PRO A 147 -97.96 42.84 -5.21
N ALA A 148 -98.09 43.26 -3.95
CA ALA A 148 -97.11 43.08 -2.87
C ALA A 148 -96.58 41.63 -2.70
N SER A 149 -97.37 40.62 -3.04
CA SER A 149 -96.98 39.20 -2.95
C SER A 149 -95.91 38.76 -3.97
N SER A 150 -95.84 39.39 -5.15
CA SER A 150 -94.81 39.08 -6.16
C SER A 150 -93.47 39.75 -5.83
N ILE A 151 -93.50 40.85 -5.07
CA ILE A 151 -92.32 41.59 -4.65
C ILE A 151 -91.67 40.90 -3.44
N GLU A 152 -92.47 40.43 -2.47
CA GLU A 152 -91.97 39.67 -1.30
C GLU A 152 -91.28 38.36 -1.69
N GLY A 153 -91.80 37.66 -2.71
CA GLY A 153 -91.16 36.45 -3.24
C GLY A 153 -89.78 36.75 -3.85
N GLY A 154 -89.68 37.81 -4.66
CA GLY A 154 -88.41 38.23 -5.28
C GLY A 154 -87.39 38.75 -4.27
N THR A 155 -87.82 39.44 -3.20
CA THR A 155 -86.89 39.90 -2.15
C THR A 155 -86.29 38.73 -1.35
N ARG A 156 -87.08 37.68 -1.07
CA ARG A 156 -86.57 36.47 -0.40
C ARG A 156 -85.59 35.70 -1.28
N GLU A 157 -85.88 35.56 -2.57
CA GLU A 157 -84.97 34.91 -3.52
C GLU A 157 -83.63 35.67 -3.64
N ILE A 158 -83.67 37.01 -3.60
CA ILE A 158 -82.47 37.84 -3.57
C ILE A 158 -81.69 37.65 -2.25
N GLU A 159 -82.36 37.60 -1.10
CA GLU A 159 -81.73 37.33 0.19
C GLU A 159 -81.05 35.95 0.23
N ASP A 160 -81.71 34.91 -0.27
CA ASP A 160 -81.18 33.55 -0.35
C ASP A 160 -79.96 33.48 -1.28
N LEU A 161 -80.02 34.11 -2.47
CA LEU A 161 -78.88 34.20 -3.38
C LEU A 161 -77.70 34.95 -2.76
N PHE A 162 -77.94 35.98 -1.95
CA PHE A 162 -76.88 36.68 -1.22
C PHE A 162 -76.28 35.84 -0.09
N ALA A 163 -77.09 35.04 0.60
CA ALA A 163 -76.59 34.10 1.60
C ALA A 163 -75.71 33.03 0.95
N GLU A 164 -76.14 32.48 -0.20
CA GLU A 164 -75.35 31.52 -0.98
C GLU A 164 -74.05 32.12 -1.51
N LEU A 165 -74.08 33.36 -2.05
CA LEU A 165 -72.87 34.07 -2.45
C LEU A 165 -71.90 34.26 -1.28
N GLY A 166 -72.42 34.58 -0.09
CA GLY A 166 -71.64 34.70 1.13
C GLY A 166 -70.98 33.38 1.54
N TYR A 167 -71.74 32.27 1.50
CA TYR A 167 -71.23 30.93 1.78
C TYR A 167 -70.14 30.51 0.78
N GLN A 168 -70.38 30.68 -0.52
CA GLN A 168 -69.39 30.34 -1.56
C GLN A 168 -68.12 31.19 -1.44
N SER A 169 -68.25 32.48 -1.13
CA SER A 169 -67.10 33.36 -0.88
C SER A 169 -66.25 32.90 0.31
N SER A 170 -66.90 32.54 1.43
CA SER A 170 -66.22 31.95 2.59
C SER A 170 -65.53 30.64 2.22
N LYS A 171 -66.19 29.79 1.41
CA LYS A 171 -65.63 28.52 0.95
C LYS A 171 -64.39 28.72 0.06
N ILE A 172 -64.41 29.72 -0.82
CA ILE A 172 -63.26 30.10 -1.64
C ILE A 172 -62.10 30.54 -0.73
N GLN A 173 -62.37 31.39 0.26
CA GLN A 173 -61.33 31.86 1.19
C GLN A 173 -60.69 30.72 1.99
N ASP A 174 -61.50 29.76 2.46
CA ASP A 174 -61.01 28.55 3.12
C ASP A 174 -60.16 27.71 2.18
N LEU A 175 -60.61 27.46 0.95
CA LEU A 175 -59.85 26.72 -0.05
C LEU A 175 -58.52 27.40 -0.38
N GLU A 176 -58.50 28.73 -0.54
CA GLU A 176 -57.26 29.49 -0.74
C GLU A 176 -56.30 29.37 0.44
N SER A 177 -56.81 29.33 1.67
CA SER A 177 -56.00 29.09 2.86
C SER A 177 -55.38 27.69 2.85
N THR A 178 -56.16 26.66 2.47
CA THR A 178 -55.66 25.28 2.36
C THR A 178 -54.61 25.14 1.25
N ILE A 179 -54.79 25.79 0.09
CA ILE A 179 -53.82 25.81 -1.00
C ILE A 179 -52.51 26.46 -0.53
N ARG A 180 -52.57 27.55 0.22
CA ARG A 180 -51.36 28.21 0.77
C ARG A 180 -50.63 27.32 1.77
N GLU A 181 -51.34 26.57 2.59
CA GLU A 181 -50.74 25.62 3.54
C GLU A 181 -50.08 24.45 2.81
N LEU A 182 -50.76 23.83 1.85
CA LEU A 182 -50.21 22.74 1.05
C LEU A 182 -48.97 23.17 0.27
N ARG A 183 -48.95 24.39 -0.27
CA ARG A 183 -47.74 24.96 -0.90
C ARG A 183 -46.58 25.08 0.08
N ARG A 184 -46.83 25.52 1.32
CA ARG A 184 -45.80 25.60 2.36
C ARG A 184 -45.27 24.22 2.74
N GLN A 185 -46.15 23.23 2.90
CA GLN A 185 -45.77 21.85 3.18
C GLN A 185 -44.95 21.23 2.05
N ASN A 186 -45.36 21.42 0.79
CA ASN A 186 -44.61 20.93 -0.38
C ASN A 186 -43.20 21.54 -0.43
N LEU A 187 -43.08 22.84 -0.17
CA LEU A 187 -41.78 23.53 -0.15
C LEU A 187 -40.88 23.03 1.00
N GLN A 188 -41.44 22.70 2.16
CA GLN A 188 -40.71 22.06 3.26
C GLN A 188 -40.26 20.64 2.88
N GLN A 189 -41.15 19.83 2.31
CA GLN A 189 -40.82 18.47 1.85
C GLN A 189 -39.71 18.48 0.80
N ALA A 190 -39.76 19.40 -0.18
CA ALA A 190 -38.71 19.55 -1.19
C ALA A 190 -37.34 19.86 -0.57
N ARG A 191 -37.29 20.72 0.46
CA ARG A 191 -36.05 21.02 1.20
C ARG A 191 -35.55 19.79 1.96
N THR A 192 -36.45 19.05 2.61
CA THR A 192 -36.10 17.83 3.34
C THR A 192 -35.54 16.76 2.39
N ILE A 193 -36.16 16.55 1.24
CA ILE A 193 -35.67 15.61 0.20
C ILE A 193 -34.28 16.03 -0.27
N LYS A 194 -34.09 17.33 -0.57
CA LYS A 194 -32.78 17.85 -0.98
C LYS A 194 -31.69 17.55 0.07
N ASN A 195 -31.95 17.85 1.35
CA ASN A 195 -30.99 17.58 2.42
C ASN A 195 -30.67 16.08 2.55
N TYR A 196 -31.67 15.20 2.42
CA TYR A 196 -31.44 13.76 2.44
C TYR A 196 -30.63 13.26 1.24
N SER A 197 -30.87 13.82 0.04
CA SER A 197 -30.06 13.48 -1.14
C SER A 197 -28.60 13.92 -1.01
N GLU A 198 -28.35 15.12 -0.48
CA GLU A 198 -26.99 15.60 -0.21
C GLU A 198 -26.31 14.72 0.83
N GLN A 199 -27.01 14.37 1.92
CA GLN A 199 -26.51 13.45 2.94
C GLN A 199 -26.17 12.07 2.35
N GLN A 200 -27.06 11.51 1.52
CA GLN A 200 -26.85 10.22 0.87
C GLN A 200 -25.57 10.22 0.01
N GLU A 201 -25.31 11.28 -0.76
CA GLU A 201 -24.08 11.38 -1.55
C GLU A 201 -22.83 11.54 -0.67
N THR A 202 -22.90 12.30 0.44
CA THR A 202 -21.77 12.37 1.38
C THR A 202 -21.45 11.02 2.01
N ASP A 203 -22.47 10.24 2.36
CA ASP A 203 -22.28 8.94 2.98
C ASP A 203 -21.79 7.90 1.98
N LYS A 204 -22.27 7.94 0.73
CA LYS A 204 -21.74 7.14 -0.38
C LYS A 204 -20.24 7.40 -0.61
N ASN A 205 -19.83 8.67 -0.61
CA ASN A 205 -18.42 9.05 -0.75
C ASN A 205 -17.56 8.54 0.41
N LYS A 206 -18.03 8.69 1.66
CA LYS A 206 -17.35 8.11 2.84
C LYS A 206 -17.23 6.60 2.75
N LEU A 207 -18.27 5.92 2.26
CA LEU A 207 -18.28 4.47 2.11
C LEU A 207 -17.24 4.03 1.06
N GLN A 208 -17.14 4.74 -0.07
CA GLN A 208 -16.11 4.49 -1.08
C GLN A 208 -14.69 4.73 -0.54
N GLU A 209 -14.48 5.78 0.25
CA GLU A 209 -13.19 6.05 0.90
C GLU A 209 -12.82 4.92 1.87
N LEU A 210 -13.76 4.50 2.73
CA LEU A 210 -13.55 3.41 3.68
C LEU A 210 -13.25 2.08 2.98
N VAL A 211 -13.95 1.77 1.88
CA VAL A 211 -13.68 0.58 1.07
C VAL A 211 -12.28 0.63 0.47
N SER A 212 -11.88 1.78 -0.07
CA SER A 212 -10.55 1.98 -0.66
C SER A 212 -9.45 1.83 0.39
N ARG A 213 -9.61 2.49 1.54
CA ARG A 213 -8.69 2.38 2.68
C ARG A 213 -8.60 0.97 3.24
N ASN A 214 -9.71 0.24 3.30
CA ASN A 214 -9.71 -1.16 3.73
C ASN A 214 -8.94 -2.06 2.76
N ARG A 215 -9.08 -1.82 1.45
CA ARG A 215 -8.33 -2.54 0.41
C ARG A 215 -6.83 -2.27 0.53
N GLU A 216 -6.43 -1.02 0.72
CA GLU A 216 -5.04 -0.62 0.93
C GLU A 216 -4.44 -1.29 2.18
N LEU A 217 -5.14 -1.26 3.31
CA LEU A 217 -4.69 -1.91 4.54
C LEU A 217 -4.54 -3.43 4.38
N ARG A 218 -5.46 -4.09 3.66
CA ARG A 218 -5.34 -5.52 3.34
C ARG A 218 -4.11 -5.80 2.48
N GLN A 219 -3.85 -4.96 1.49
CA GLN A 219 -2.67 -5.10 0.63
C GLN A 219 -1.38 -4.91 1.42
N GLN A 220 -1.31 -3.88 2.28
CA GLN A 220 -0.17 -3.62 3.14
C GLN A 220 0.10 -4.78 4.11
N ASN A 221 -0.94 -5.33 4.73
CA ASN A 221 -0.82 -6.50 5.61
C ASN A 221 -0.31 -7.75 4.87
N LEU A 222 -0.74 -7.95 3.61
CA LEU A 222 -0.26 -9.05 2.78
C LEU A 222 1.22 -8.88 2.40
N GLU A 223 1.65 -7.67 2.07
CA GLU A 223 3.04 -7.36 1.77
C GLU A 223 3.94 -7.57 2.98
N GLN A 224 3.54 -7.08 4.16
CA GLN A 224 4.25 -7.33 5.41
C GLN A 224 4.32 -8.83 5.77
N ALA A 225 3.26 -9.59 5.52
CA ALA A 225 3.28 -11.03 5.74
C ALA A 225 4.25 -11.76 4.78
N ARG A 226 4.38 -11.27 3.54
CA ARG A 226 5.33 -11.80 2.55
C ARG A 226 6.77 -11.53 2.97
N THR A 227 7.09 -10.30 3.37
CA THR A 227 8.44 -9.95 3.84
C THR A 227 8.79 -10.70 5.12
N ALA A 228 7.89 -10.78 6.09
CA ALA A 228 8.12 -11.57 7.29
C ALA A 228 8.37 -13.06 6.98
N LYS A 229 7.77 -13.60 5.92
CA LYS A 229 8.02 -14.98 5.47
C LYS A 229 9.38 -15.13 4.80
N THR A 230 9.84 -14.15 4.02
CA THR A 230 11.19 -14.17 3.42
C THR A 230 12.25 -14.07 4.51
N ASP A 231 12.08 -13.15 5.45
CA ASP A 231 13.01 -12.95 6.57
C ASP A 231 13.12 -14.22 7.41
N LYS A 232 11.99 -14.89 7.68
CA LYS A 232 12.00 -16.20 8.36
C LYS A 232 12.78 -17.26 7.58
N LYS A 233 12.68 -17.33 6.25
CA LYS A 233 13.48 -18.26 5.45
C LYS A 233 14.97 -17.92 5.53
N GLU A 234 15.32 -16.64 5.45
CA GLU A 234 16.70 -16.17 5.56
C GLU A 234 17.28 -16.47 6.94
N THR A 235 16.53 -16.24 8.03
CA THR A 235 16.98 -16.59 9.38
C THR A 235 17.20 -18.09 9.56
N VAL A 236 16.37 -18.95 8.95
CA VAL A 236 16.59 -20.41 8.96
C VAL A 236 17.86 -20.77 8.18
N ALA A 237 18.07 -20.19 7.00
CA ALA A 237 19.28 -20.42 6.21
C ALA A 237 20.54 -19.95 6.94
N LEU A 238 20.48 -18.80 7.61
CA LEU A 238 21.59 -18.28 8.44
C LEU A 238 21.88 -19.22 9.61
N LYS A 239 20.86 -19.72 10.31
CA LYS A 239 21.05 -20.70 11.39
C LYS A 239 21.73 -21.98 10.90
N GLN A 240 21.31 -22.51 9.75
CA GLN A 240 21.97 -23.68 9.13
C GLN A 240 23.44 -23.39 8.83
N ARG A 241 23.74 -22.24 8.23
CA ARG A 241 25.11 -21.83 7.91
C ARG A 241 25.97 -21.66 9.17
N VAL A 242 25.41 -21.13 10.25
CA VAL A 242 26.10 -21.03 11.55
C VAL A 242 26.39 -22.43 12.11
N SER A 243 25.45 -23.37 12.02
CA SER A 243 25.68 -24.76 12.45
C SER A 243 26.78 -25.46 11.64
N GLU A 244 26.78 -25.29 10.32
CA GLU A 244 27.82 -25.83 9.42
C GLU A 244 29.20 -25.25 9.75
N LEU A 245 29.29 -23.94 9.96
CA LEU A 245 30.54 -23.28 10.37
C LEU A 245 31.01 -23.76 11.75
N GLY A 246 30.09 -24.00 12.69
CA GLY A 246 30.40 -24.57 13.99
C GLY A 246 31.01 -25.97 13.90
N LEU A 247 30.43 -26.83 13.05
CA LEU A 247 30.98 -28.16 12.77
C LEU A 247 32.37 -28.06 12.14
N ARG A 248 32.53 -27.20 11.13
CA ARG A 248 33.81 -27.02 10.44
C ARG A 248 34.90 -26.47 11.37
N SER A 249 34.55 -25.54 12.25
CA SER A 249 35.45 -25.04 13.28
C SER A 249 35.88 -26.16 14.22
N GLY A 250 34.95 -27.02 14.67
CA GLY A 250 35.28 -28.17 15.53
C GLY A 250 36.13 -29.24 14.84
N GLU A 251 35.97 -29.47 13.54
CA GLU A 251 36.87 -30.30 12.74
C GLU A 251 38.28 -29.73 12.69
N LEU A 252 38.42 -28.45 12.32
CA LEU A 252 39.71 -27.77 12.24
C LEU A 252 40.42 -27.74 13.60
N SER A 253 39.69 -27.51 14.69
CA SER A 253 40.28 -27.57 16.04
C SER A 253 40.81 -28.96 16.38
N ARG A 254 40.12 -30.03 15.96
CA ARG A 254 40.59 -31.41 16.15
C ARG A 254 41.81 -31.72 15.29
N GLU A 255 41.83 -31.23 14.05
CA GLU A 255 42.96 -31.36 13.13
C GLU A 255 44.20 -30.66 13.68
N VAL A 256 44.07 -29.40 14.12
CA VAL A 256 45.14 -28.64 14.78
C VAL A 256 45.65 -29.37 16.01
N ALA A 257 44.77 -29.85 16.88
CA ALA A 257 45.17 -30.61 18.07
C ALA A 257 45.87 -31.94 17.71
N GLY A 258 45.52 -32.56 16.58
CA GLY A 258 46.19 -33.74 16.04
C GLY A 258 47.60 -33.42 15.56
N LEU A 259 47.75 -32.39 14.72
CA LEU A 259 49.04 -31.90 14.22
C LEU A 259 49.97 -31.46 15.35
N GLN A 260 49.41 -30.84 16.38
CA GLN A 260 50.18 -30.39 17.54
C GLN A 260 50.72 -31.57 18.36
N ARG A 261 49.92 -32.63 18.53
CA ARG A 261 50.37 -33.90 19.12
C ARG A 261 51.46 -34.56 18.28
N GLU A 262 51.31 -34.58 16.96
CA GLU A 262 52.33 -35.14 16.05
C GLU A 262 53.64 -34.34 16.09
N ARG A 263 53.56 -33.01 16.09
CA ARG A 263 54.70 -32.12 16.30
C ARG A 263 55.38 -32.42 17.65
N ASP A 264 54.63 -32.55 18.73
CA ASP A 264 55.23 -32.81 20.05
C ASP A 264 55.94 -34.18 20.08
N GLN A 265 55.35 -35.20 19.46
CA GLN A 265 55.99 -36.51 19.31
C GLN A 265 57.28 -36.43 18.50
N THR A 266 57.29 -35.71 17.38
CA THR A 266 58.50 -35.54 16.54
C THR A 266 59.59 -34.78 17.28
N VAL A 267 59.24 -33.70 17.98
CA VAL A 267 60.17 -32.94 18.84
C VAL A 267 60.74 -33.84 19.94
N SER A 268 59.92 -34.62 20.64
CA SER A 268 60.40 -35.58 21.66
C SER A 268 61.34 -36.64 21.08
N ARG A 269 61.03 -37.18 19.90
CA ARG A 269 61.91 -38.15 19.21
C ARG A 269 63.27 -37.54 18.86
N LEU A 270 63.27 -36.33 18.30
CA LEU A 270 64.50 -35.61 17.96
C LEU A 270 65.33 -35.30 19.21
N ARG A 271 64.69 -34.82 20.28
CA ARG A 271 65.35 -34.55 21.56
C ARG A 271 65.97 -35.81 22.18
N ASN A 272 65.25 -36.93 22.14
CA ASN A 272 65.79 -38.21 22.62
C ASN A 272 66.98 -38.69 21.80
N LYS A 273 66.97 -38.49 20.47
CA LYS A 273 68.13 -38.79 19.61
C LYS A 273 69.30 -37.88 19.96
N GLN A 274 69.06 -36.58 20.12
CA GLN A 274 70.10 -35.62 20.48
C GLN A 274 70.73 -35.96 21.83
N VAL A 275 69.94 -36.25 22.87
CA VAL A 275 70.47 -36.65 24.19
C VAL A 275 71.30 -37.95 24.10
N LYS A 276 70.89 -38.92 23.27
CA LYS A 276 71.68 -40.14 23.05
C LYS A 276 73.04 -39.84 22.41
N GLU A 277 73.07 -38.97 21.40
CA GLU A 277 74.34 -38.56 20.77
C GLU A 277 75.21 -37.73 21.73
N GLU A 278 74.62 -36.79 22.47
CA GLU A 278 75.33 -36.02 23.50
C GLU A 278 75.95 -36.94 24.56
N ASN A 279 75.18 -37.91 25.09
CA ASN A 279 75.69 -38.92 26.03
C ASN A 279 76.83 -39.74 25.42
N LYS A 280 76.70 -40.17 24.16
CA LYS A 280 77.76 -40.91 23.46
C LYS A 280 79.04 -40.07 23.34
N THR A 281 78.93 -38.80 22.96
CA THR A 281 80.10 -37.91 22.88
C THR A 281 80.71 -37.62 24.25
N ALA A 282 79.90 -37.53 25.31
CA ALA A 282 80.37 -37.35 26.68
C ALA A 282 81.13 -38.59 27.18
N ILE A 283 80.62 -39.80 26.91
CA ILE A 283 81.29 -41.06 27.22
C ILE A 283 82.64 -41.14 26.48
N LEU A 284 82.67 -40.86 25.18
CA LEU A 284 83.92 -40.86 24.40
C LEU A 284 84.94 -39.84 24.91
N ARG A 285 84.49 -38.64 25.29
CA ARG A 285 85.35 -37.64 25.96
C ARG A 285 85.88 -38.17 27.29
N GLY A 286 85.03 -38.78 28.12
CA GLY A 286 85.42 -39.39 29.39
C GLY A 286 86.49 -40.48 29.21
N TYR A 287 86.32 -41.37 28.23
CA TYR A 287 87.35 -42.37 27.89
C TYR A 287 88.66 -41.74 27.42
N SER A 288 88.59 -40.69 26.60
CA SER A 288 89.78 -39.97 26.14
C SER A 288 90.52 -39.31 27.31
N GLU A 289 89.79 -38.63 28.21
CA GLU A 289 90.36 -38.02 29.42
C GLU A 289 90.95 -39.06 30.38
N LEU A 290 90.26 -40.19 30.58
CA LEU A 290 90.77 -41.30 31.37
C LEU A 290 92.05 -41.86 30.75
N GLY A 291 92.08 -42.04 29.42
CA GLY A 291 93.26 -42.45 28.68
C GLY A 291 94.42 -41.44 28.82
N HIS A 292 94.13 -40.14 28.78
CA HIS A 292 95.14 -39.10 29.03
C HIS A 292 95.64 -39.10 30.48
N LYS A 293 94.76 -39.29 31.47
CA LYS A 293 95.14 -39.40 32.88
C LYS A 293 95.97 -40.66 33.15
N ALA A 294 95.58 -41.80 32.58
CA ALA A 294 96.32 -43.06 32.67
C ALA A 294 97.70 -42.94 32.03
N ARG A 295 97.80 -42.34 30.84
CA ARG A 295 99.09 -42.05 30.20
C ARG A 295 99.97 -41.13 31.04
N ARG A 296 99.42 -40.06 31.64
CA ARG A 296 100.17 -39.17 32.55
C ARG A 296 100.62 -39.89 33.82
N ALA A 297 99.76 -40.70 34.42
CA ALA A 297 100.10 -41.47 35.61
C ALA A 297 101.19 -42.51 35.32
N CYS A 298 101.09 -43.20 34.18
CA CYS A 298 102.12 -44.13 33.70
C CYS A 298 103.44 -43.40 33.43
N ALA A 299 103.41 -42.25 32.74
CA ALA A 299 104.60 -41.43 32.50
C ALA A 299 105.23 -40.94 33.81
N HIS A 300 104.44 -40.49 34.78
CA HIS A 300 104.94 -40.11 36.11
C HIS A 300 105.56 -41.30 36.83
N ARG A 301 104.93 -42.48 36.78
CA ARG A 301 105.45 -43.69 37.42
C ARG A 301 106.76 -44.14 36.77
N LEU A 302 106.82 -44.14 35.44
CA LEU A 302 108.04 -44.43 34.68
C LEU A 302 109.15 -43.44 35.02
N LEU A 303 108.86 -42.14 35.06
CA LEU A 303 109.84 -41.12 35.44
C LEU A 303 110.38 -41.37 36.85
N VAL A 304 109.52 -41.61 37.85
CA VAL A 304 109.96 -41.92 39.22
C VAL A 304 110.81 -43.20 39.27
N THR A 305 110.41 -44.26 38.55
CA THR A 305 111.19 -45.52 38.52
C THR A 305 112.51 -45.41 37.77
N VAL A 306 112.62 -44.50 36.80
CA VAL A 306 113.84 -44.30 35.99
C VAL A 306 114.79 -43.31 36.67
N GLU A 307 114.26 -42.32 37.38
CA GLU A 307 115.02 -41.20 37.96
C GLU A 307 116.03 -41.69 39.00
N GLU A 308 115.65 -42.55 39.95
CA GLU A 308 116.58 -43.07 40.97
C GLU A 308 117.71 -43.94 40.39
N PRO A 309 117.44 -44.95 39.55
CA PRO A 309 118.48 -45.79 38.95
C PRO A 309 119.41 -45.00 38.00
N VAL A 310 118.86 -44.08 37.19
CA VAL A 310 119.66 -43.28 36.26
C VAL A 310 120.49 -42.23 37.00
N LEU A 311 119.96 -41.58 38.04
CA LEU A 311 120.76 -40.68 38.89
C LEU A 311 121.86 -41.43 39.66
N ASN A 312 121.58 -42.65 40.14
CA ASN A 312 122.60 -43.49 40.76
C ASN A 312 123.67 -43.96 39.77
N ALA A 313 123.28 -44.31 38.53
CA ALA A 313 124.23 -44.65 37.47
C ALA A 313 125.07 -43.45 37.01
N LEU A 314 124.48 -42.25 36.92
CA LEU A 314 125.21 -41.02 36.60
C LEU A 314 126.17 -40.60 37.72
N ARG A 315 125.82 -40.77 39.00
CA ARG A 315 126.76 -40.59 40.13
C ARG A 315 127.91 -41.59 40.09
N ALA A 316 127.63 -42.86 39.78
CA ALA A 316 128.67 -43.88 39.65
C ALA A 316 129.67 -43.54 38.51
N LEU A 317 129.18 -42.95 37.43
CA LEU A 317 129.98 -42.48 36.27
C LEU A 317 130.92 -41.32 36.62
N THR A 318 130.58 -40.51 37.62
CA THR A 318 131.44 -39.42 38.09
C THR A 318 132.49 -39.84 39.11
N GLU A 319 132.37 -41.04 39.70
CA GLU A 319 133.23 -41.46 40.81
C GLU A 319 134.09 -42.72 40.54
N THR A 320 133.81 -43.54 39.50
CA THR A 320 134.59 -44.78 39.22
C THR A 320 134.59 -45.26 37.75
N ASP A 321 135.44 -46.26 37.46
CA ASP A 321 135.79 -46.89 36.17
C ASP A 321 134.60 -47.28 35.27
N VAL A 322 134.74 -47.03 33.97
CA VAL A 322 133.66 -47.00 32.94
C VAL A 322 132.85 -48.30 32.87
N LEU A 323 133.47 -49.44 33.16
CA LEU A 323 132.83 -50.76 33.11
C LEU A 323 131.71 -50.93 34.15
N THR A 324 131.88 -50.36 35.33
CA THR A 324 130.89 -50.45 36.43
C THR A 324 129.67 -49.58 36.14
N ALA A 325 129.89 -48.43 35.52
CA ALA A 325 128.82 -47.54 35.08
C ALA A 325 127.97 -48.17 33.96
N VAL A 326 128.58 -48.92 33.04
CA VAL A 326 127.86 -49.65 31.98
C VAL A 326 126.98 -50.76 32.58
N GLN A 327 127.49 -51.56 33.53
CA GLN A 327 126.68 -52.58 34.20
C GLN A 327 125.54 -51.98 35.04
N ALA A 328 125.76 -50.83 35.69
CA ALA A 328 124.71 -50.12 36.40
C ALA A 328 123.63 -49.59 35.44
N PHE A 329 124.02 -49.10 34.25
CA PHE A 329 123.09 -48.70 33.19
C PHE A 329 122.32 -49.88 32.60
N GLU A 330 122.96 -51.03 32.36
CA GLU A 330 122.29 -52.25 31.88
C GLU A 330 121.28 -52.78 32.92
N SER A 331 121.64 -52.76 34.20
CA SER A 331 120.76 -53.15 35.30
C SER A 331 119.59 -52.19 35.47
N ALA A 332 119.83 -50.88 35.32
CA ALA A 332 118.78 -49.87 35.31
C ALA A 332 117.83 -50.03 34.10
N ALA A 333 118.37 -50.32 32.91
CA ALA A 333 117.56 -50.58 31.72
C ALA A 333 116.69 -51.84 31.87
N ALA A 334 117.22 -52.89 32.50
CA ALA A 334 116.47 -54.11 32.82
C ALA A 334 115.32 -53.84 33.81
N ALA A 335 115.59 -53.11 34.90
CA ALA A 335 114.56 -52.73 35.89
C ALA A 335 113.46 -51.84 35.29
N VAL A 336 113.81 -50.96 34.34
CA VAL A 336 112.85 -50.13 33.60
C VAL A 336 111.98 -50.96 32.65
N LEU A 337 112.55 -51.99 32.00
CA LEU A 337 111.80 -52.93 31.17
C LEU A 337 110.84 -53.79 32.00
N GLU A 338 111.27 -54.29 33.15
CA GLU A 338 110.44 -55.10 34.05
C GLU A 338 109.29 -54.28 34.66
N GLY A 339 109.56 -53.03 35.08
CA GLY A 339 108.53 -52.10 35.54
C GLY A 339 107.53 -51.68 34.45
N ALA A 340 107.92 -51.72 33.18
CA ALA A 340 107.03 -51.47 32.04
C ALA A 340 106.10 -52.66 31.76
N GLU A 341 106.57 -53.91 31.96
CA GLU A 341 105.75 -55.12 31.80
C GLU A 341 104.69 -55.27 32.91
N ASP A 342 105.03 -54.93 34.16
CA ASP A 342 104.07 -54.90 35.27
C ASP A 342 102.98 -53.83 35.09
N SER A 343 103.33 -52.71 34.45
CA SER A 343 102.40 -51.63 34.12
C SER A 343 101.38 -52.02 33.05
N LEU A 344 101.74 -52.95 32.15
CA LEU A 344 100.83 -53.53 31.14
C LEU A 344 99.87 -54.56 31.73
N HIS A 345 100.26 -55.29 32.78
CA HIS A 345 99.43 -56.32 33.41
C HIS A 345 98.31 -55.78 34.32
N VAL A 346 98.50 -54.60 34.93
CA VAL A 346 97.48 -53.97 35.79
C VAL A 346 96.34 -53.33 34.98
N GLY A 347 96.56 -53.03 33.69
CA GLY A 347 95.51 -52.49 32.80
C GLY A 347 94.48 -53.51 32.30
N GLY A 348 94.72 -54.81 32.51
CA GLY A 348 93.88 -55.90 31.98
C GLY A 348 92.81 -56.46 32.94
N LYS A 349 92.78 -56.05 34.21
CA LYS A 349 91.81 -56.53 35.21
C LYS A 349 90.85 -55.40 35.63
N THR A 350 89.92 -55.05 34.74
CA THR A 350 88.53 -54.66 35.01
C THR A 350 87.94 -54.08 33.73
N LEU A 351 87.17 -54.91 33.01
CA LEU A 351 86.03 -54.48 32.21
C LEU A 351 84.88 -55.44 32.50
#